data_AF-A0A7S1YXX0-F1
#
_entry.id   AF-A0A7S1YXX0-F1
#
_cell.length_a   1.000
_cell.length_b   1.000
_cell.length_c   1.000
_cell.angle_alpha   90.00
_cell.angle_beta   90.00
_cell.angle_gamma   90.00
#
_symmetry.space_group_name_H-M   'P 1'
#
loop_
_entity.id
_entity.type
_entity.pdbx_description
1 polymer ?
#
loop_
_entity_poly.entity_id
_entity_poly.type
_entity_poly.pdbx_seq_one_letter_code
_entity_poly.pdbx_strand_id
1 'polypeptide(L)'
;VSLEKEAKQYKAAILAALDELICPITKDLPLCPVIAEDGNVYERSAIEEYFRRTDDKMQRSPTTNLVMGSKLIPAVLVRNTIEKLVSHDSIAGDKVKRWRLSTEDAKLVDGL
;
A
#
# COMPACT_ATOMS: atom_id res chain seq x y z
N VAL A 1 15.53 -25.85 16.55
CA VAL A 1 14.33 -26.53 16.01
C VAL A 1 12.99 -25.90 16.43
N SER A 2 12.64 -25.79 17.73
CA SER A 2 11.33 -25.21 18.13
C SER A 2 11.20 -23.70 17.87
N LEU A 3 12.16 -22.91 18.37
CA LEU A 3 12.17 -21.45 18.24
C LEU A 3 12.25 -20.97 16.79
N GLU A 4 13.03 -21.68 15.95
CA GLU A 4 13.16 -21.37 14.52
C GLU A 4 11.85 -21.61 13.76
N LYS A 5 11.12 -22.66 14.12
CA LYS A 5 9.81 -22.97 13.54
C LYS A 5 8.78 -21.92 13.93
N GLU A 6 8.76 -21.51 15.20
CA GLU A 6 7.89 -20.44 15.69
C GLU A 6 8.20 -19.11 15.01
N ALA A 7 9.48 -18.72 14.93
CA ALA A 7 9.90 -17.50 14.24
C ALA A 7 9.49 -17.49 12.76
N LYS A 8 9.61 -18.63 12.07
CA LYS A 8 9.15 -18.78 10.68
C LYS A 8 7.64 -18.61 10.56
N GLN A 9 6.87 -19.15 11.51
CA GLN A 9 5.41 -19.06 11.52
C GLN A 9 4.94 -17.63 11.81
N TYR A 10 5.56 -16.93 12.78
CA TYR A 10 5.32 -15.52 13.04
C TYR A 10 5.63 -14.66 11.81
N LYS A 11 6.77 -14.89 11.15
CA LYS A 11 7.12 -14.18 9.91
C LYS A 11 6.06 -14.37 8.82
N ALA A 12 5.58 -15.60 8.64
CA ALA A 12 4.54 -15.90 7.65
C ALA A 12 3.21 -15.18 7.97
N ALA A 13 2.81 -15.16 9.25
CA ALA A 13 1.61 -14.45 9.69
C ALA A 13 1.71 -12.93 9.43
N ILE A 14 2.87 -12.33 9.68
CA ILE A 14 3.06 -10.90 9.43
C ILE A 14 3.08 -10.59 7.93
N LEU A 15 3.70 -11.45 7.11
CA LEU A 15 3.67 -11.30 5.65
C LEU A 15 2.24 -11.39 5.10
N ALA A 16 1.41 -12.29 5.63
CA ALA A 16 0.00 -12.38 5.26
C ALA A 16 -0.77 -11.09 5.66
N ALA A 17 -0.49 -10.54 6.83
CA ALA A 17 -1.10 -9.27 7.25
C ALA A 17 -0.67 -8.07 6.37
N LEU A 18 0.55 -8.10 5.82
CA LEU A 18 1.00 -7.09 4.86
C LEU A 18 0.27 -7.17 3.52
N ASP A 19 -0.19 -8.35 3.12
CA ASP A 19 -0.91 -8.53 1.86
C ASP A 19 -2.25 -7.79 1.84
N GLU A 20 -2.86 -7.58 3.00
CA GLU A 20 -4.08 -6.77 3.18
C GLU A 20 -3.84 -5.25 2.99
N LEU A 21 -2.58 -4.81 3.01
CA LEU A 21 -2.20 -3.40 2.83
C LEU A 21 -1.79 -3.08 1.38
N ILE A 22 -1.92 -4.03 0.47
CA ILE A 22 -1.54 -3.88 -0.93
C ILE A 22 -2.54 -3.00 -1.65
N CYS A 23 -2.04 -2.00 -2.38
CA CYS A 23 -2.87 -1.21 -3.26
C CYS A 23 -3.44 -2.09 -4.40
N PRO A 24 -4.76 -2.12 -4.59
CA PRO A 24 -5.37 -2.94 -5.64
C PRO A 24 -5.00 -2.54 -7.07
N ILE A 25 -4.53 -1.31 -7.29
CA ILE A 25 -4.13 -0.81 -8.61
C ILE A 25 -2.67 -1.15 -8.91
N THR A 26 -1.74 -0.75 -8.03
CA THR A 26 -0.29 -0.95 -8.26
C THR A 26 0.16 -2.38 -7.95
N LYS A 27 -0.67 -3.15 -7.22
CA LYS A 27 -0.33 -4.49 -6.70
C LYS A 27 0.89 -4.49 -5.78
N ASP A 28 1.17 -3.35 -5.16
CA ASP A 28 2.27 -3.15 -4.22
C ASP A 28 1.86 -2.36 -2.98
N LEU A 29 2.74 -2.39 -1.97
CA LEU A 29 2.60 -1.56 -0.78
C LEU A 29 2.62 -0.07 -1.21
N PRO A 30 1.61 0.73 -0.83
CA PRO A 30 1.58 2.15 -1.19
C PRO A 30 2.61 2.94 -0.38
N LEU A 31 3.23 3.93 -1.02
CA LEU A 31 4.06 4.96 -0.40
C LEU A 31 3.20 6.08 0.19
N CYS A 32 2.23 6.55 -0.59
CA CYS A 32 1.31 7.62 -0.21
C CYS A 32 -0.12 7.08 -0.14
N PRO A 33 -0.45 6.23 0.85
CA PRO A 33 -1.76 5.59 0.91
C PRO A 33 -2.89 6.59 1.17
N VAL A 34 -3.97 6.44 0.42
CA VAL A 34 -5.22 7.18 0.57
C VAL A 34 -6.40 6.22 0.64
N ILE A 35 -7.39 6.53 1.46
CA ILE A 35 -8.68 5.85 1.50
C ILE A 35 -9.63 6.57 0.55
N ALA A 36 -10.25 5.83 -0.37
CA ALA A 36 -11.35 6.32 -1.20
C ALA A 36 -12.71 6.06 -0.53
N GLU A 37 -13.79 6.60 -1.10
CA GLU A 37 -15.13 6.49 -0.51
C GLU A 37 -15.69 5.06 -0.47
N ASP A 38 -15.13 4.14 -1.26
CA ASP A 38 -15.43 2.71 -1.20
C ASP A 38 -14.77 1.99 -0.01
N GLY A 39 -13.99 2.72 0.80
CA GLY A 39 -13.29 2.19 1.98
C GLY A 39 -11.96 1.50 1.68
N ASN A 40 -11.57 1.39 0.41
CA ASN A 40 -10.30 0.75 0.02
C ASN A 40 -9.12 1.72 0.12
N VAL A 41 -7.94 1.15 0.34
CA VAL A 41 -6.67 1.89 0.36
C VAL A 41 -5.98 1.78 -0.99
N TYR A 42 -5.56 2.92 -1.53
CA TYR A 42 -4.84 3.02 -2.79
C TYR A 42 -3.56 3.83 -2.63
N GLU A 43 -2.61 3.61 -3.53
CA GLU A 43 -1.56 4.58 -3.81
C GLU A 43 -2.20 5.83 -4.43
N ARG A 44 -1.88 7.01 -3.88
CA ARG A 44 -2.44 8.29 -4.29
C ARG A 44 -2.30 8.54 -5.79
N SER A 45 -1.07 8.41 -6.30
CA SER A 45 -0.80 8.69 -7.71
C SER A 45 -1.59 7.77 -8.65
N ALA A 46 -1.77 6.51 -8.24
CA ALA A 46 -2.47 5.50 -9.01
C ALA A 46 -3.99 5.74 -9.05
N ILE A 47 -4.62 6.05 -7.91
CA ILE A 47 -6.07 6.32 -7.88
C ILE A 47 -6.41 7.66 -8.54
N GLU A 48 -5.56 8.67 -8.39
CA GLU A 48 -5.74 9.97 -9.07
C GLU A 48 -5.63 9.80 -10.60
N GLU A 49 -4.69 8.99 -11.09
CA GLU A 49 -4.61 8.66 -12.51
C GLU A 49 -5.80 7.85 -13.00
N TYR A 50 -6.28 6.89 -12.21
CA TYR A 50 -7.48 6.13 -12.51
C TYR A 50 -8.70 7.05 -12.67
N PHE A 51 -8.90 8.01 -11.76
CA PHE A 51 -9.98 8.98 -11.87
C PHE A 51 -9.83 9.91 -13.09
N ARG A 52 -8.61 10.31 -13.46
CA ARG A 52 -8.37 11.13 -14.66
C ARG A 52 -8.72 10.42 -15.95
N ARG A 53 -8.51 9.10 -16.03
CA ARG A 53 -8.79 8.30 -17.24
C ARG A 53 -10.26 7.97 -17.42
N THR A 54 -11.07 8.14 -16.38
CA THR A 54 -12.48 7.77 -16.42
C THR A 54 -13.29 9.00 -16.83
N ASP A 55 -13.77 9.02 -18.08
CA ASP A 55 -14.63 10.09 -18.65
C ASP A 55 -16.04 10.16 -18.02
N ASP A 56 -16.34 9.27 -17.07
CA ASP A 56 -17.63 9.23 -16.40
C ASP A 56 -17.79 10.45 -15.48
N LYS A 57 -18.98 11.07 -15.52
CA LYS A 57 -19.41 12.09 -14.52
C LYS A 57 -19.36 11.58 -13.07
N MET A 58 -19.25 10.27 -12.90
CA MET A 58 -19.24 9.56 -11.63
C MET A 58 -18.02 8.65 -11.57
N GLN A 59 -17.23 8.78 -10.51
CA GLN A 59 -16.09 7.91 -10.29
C GLN A 59 -16.56 6.51 -9.88
N ARG A 60 -15.73 5.50 -10.16
CA ARG A 60 -16.03 4.11 -9.83
C ARG A 60 -14.91 3.52 -8.99
N SER A 61 -15.27 2.59 -8.13
CA SER A 61 -14.32 1.81 -7.35
C SER A 61 -13.50 0.91 -8.29
N PRO A 62 -12.15 0.97 -8.27
CA PRO A 62 -11.30 0.07 -9.04
C PRO A 62 -11.46 -1.42 -8.67
N THR A 63 -11.99 -1.73 -7.49
CA THR A 63 -12.13 -3.11 -6.97
C THR A 63 -13.51 -3.69 -7.23
N THR A 64 -14.57 -2.89 -7.06
CA THR A 64 -15.96 -3.36 -7.16
C THR A 64 -16.70 -2.86 -8.40
N ASN A 65 -16.13 -1.87 -9.11
CA ASN A 65 -16.76 -1.17 -10.23
C ASN A 65 -18.08 -0.44 -9.90
N LEU A 66 -18.41 -0.34 -8.61
CA LEU A 66 -19.55 0.44 -8.11
C LEU A 66 -19.23 1.93 -8.16
N VAL A 67 -20.26 2.74 -8.36
CA VAL A 67 -20.13 4.21 -8.34
C VAL A 67 -19.76 4.69 -6.95
N MET A 68 -18.81 5.61 -6.86
CA MET A 68 -18.36 6.26 -5.63
C MET A 68 -17.96 7.72 -5.91
N GLY A 69 -17.80 8.53 -4.86
CA GLY A 69 -17.23 9.87 -5.00
C GLY A 69 -15.73 9.86 -5.27
N SER A 70 -15.16 11.04 -5.55
CA SER A 70 -13.73 11.23 -5.81
C SER A 70 -12.93 11.64 -4.58
N LYS A 71 -13.54 11.68 -3.39
CA LYS A 71 -12.87 12.13 -2.17
C LYS A 71 -11.79 11.12 -1.76
N LEU A 72 -10.59 11.63 -1.53
CA LEU A 72 -9.43 10.86 -1.05
C LEU A 72 -9.00 11.38 0.31
N ILE A 73 -8.92 10.48 1.29
CA ILE A 73 -8.51 10.80 2.67
C ILE A 73 -7.13 10.17 2.91
N PRO A 74 -6.11 10.93 3.35
CA PRO A 74 -4.80 10.35 3.68
C PRO A 74 -4.89 9.23 4.73
N ALA A 75 -4.35 8.06 4.42
CA ALA A 75 -4.37 6.88 5.29
C ALA A 75 -3.10 6.83 6.16
N VAL A 76 -2.94 7.81 7.05
CA VAL A 76 -1.72 7.98 7.86
C VAL A 76 -1.40 6.72 8.69
N LEU A 77 -2.42 6.07 9.25
CA LEU A 77 -2.24 4.83 10.02
C LEU A 77 -1.65 3.70 9.17
N VAL A 78 -2.08 3.58 7.91
CA VAL A 78 -1.60 2.54 7.00
C VAL A 78 -0.13 2.80 6.66
N ARG A 79 0.22 4.04 6.32
CA ARG A 79 1.61 4.44 6.05
C ARG A 79 2.52 4.11 7.23
N ASN A 80 2.14 4.55 8.43
CA ASN A 80 2.94 4.32 9.64
C ASN A 80 3.07 2.83 9.98
N THR A 81 2.04 2.03 9.69
CA THR A 81 2.07 0.58 9.87
C THR A 81 3.04 -0.08 8.91
N ILE A 82 2.99 0.28 7.62
CA ILE A 82 3.91 -0.21 6.61
C ILE A 82 5.35 0.16 6.98
N GLU A 83 5.62 1.43 7.33
CA GLU A 83 6.94 1.91 7.76
C GLU A 83 7.50 1.07 8.91
N LYS A 84 6.70 0.84 9.97
CA LYS A 84 7.14 0.06 11.14
C LYS A 84 7.43 -1.39 10.77
N LEU A 85 6.60 -2.02 9.95
CA LEU A 85 6.77 -3.41 9.52
C LEU A 85 7.97 -3.59 8.58
N VAL A 86 8.26 -2.61 7.72
CA VAL A 86 9.39 -2.63 6.77
C VAL A 86 10.72 -2.25 7.44
N SER A 87 10.69 -1.40 8.47
CA SER A 87 11.89 -0.96 9.20
C SER A 87 12.58 -2.10 9.96
N HIS A 88 11.83 -3.09 10.40
CA HIS A 88 12.39 -4.28 11.03
C HIS A 88 12.90 -5.25 9.95
N ASP A 89 14.23 -5.41 9.85
CA ASP A 89 14.91 -6.34 8.93
C ASP A 89 14.50 -7.82 9.12
N SER A 90 13.65 -8.14 10.10
CA SER A 90 13.06 -9.46 10.29
C SER A 90 12.07 -9.86 9.18
N ILE A 91 11.59 -8.92 8.37
CA ILE A 91 10.62 -9.17 7.30
C ILE A 91 11.26 -9.01 5.91
N ALA A 92 12.17 -9.93 5.58
CA ALA A 92 12.64 -10.05 4.19
C ALA A 92 11.54 -10.68 3.31
N GLY A 93 11.02 -9.89 2.36
CA GLY A 93 10.12 -10.31 1.27
C GLY A 93 10.22 -9.35 0.08
N ASP A 94 9.92 -9.82 -1.14
CA ASP A 94 10.14 -9.03 -2.37
C ASP A 94 9.32 -7.74 -2.43
N LYS A 95 8.17 -7.70 -1.76
CA LYS A 95 7.31 -6.51 -1.61
C LYS A 95 7.97 -5.44 -0.71
N VAL A 96 8.55 -5.86 0.40
CA VAL A 96 9.26 -4.98 1.36
C VAL A 96 10.48 -4.35 0.70
N LYS A 97 11.23 -5.13 -0.09
CA LYS A 97 12.40 -4.64 -0.84
C LYS A 97 12.00 -3.55 -1.84
N ARG A 98 10.96 -3.80 -2.64
CA ARG A 98 10.47 -2.83 -3.64
C ARG A 98 10.01 -1.54 -2.98
N TRP A 99 9.30 -1.62 -1.86
CA TRP A 99 8.88 -0.43 -1.11
C TRP A 99 10.07 0.37 -0.54
N ARG A 100 11.12 -0.32 -0.05
CA ARG A 100 12.34 0.33 0.45
C ARG A 100 13.07 1.10 -0.67
N LEU A 101 13.23 0.49 -1.84
CA LEU A 101 13.80 1.17 -3.01
C LEU A 101 12.98 2.40 -3.40
N SER A 102 11.65 2.28 -3.47
CA SER A 102 10.79 3.41 -3.85
C SER A 102 10.79 4.54 -2.81
N THR A 103 11.02 4.25 -1.52
CA THR A 103 11.18 5.29 -0.48
C THR A 103 12.54 5.97 -0.54
N GLU A 104 13.60 5.25 -0.89
CA GLU A 104 14.92 5.82 -1.11
C GLU A 104 14.92 6.74 -2.35
N ASP A 105 14.34 6.28 -3.46
CA ASP A 105 14.14 7.09 -4.66
C ASP A 105 13.34 8.35 -4.35
N ALA A 106 12.20 8.23 -3.64
CA ALA A 106 11.37 9.38 -3.26
C ALA A 106 12.14 10.44 -2.44
N LYS A 107 13.02 10.01 -1.52
CA LYS A 107 13.86 10.92 -0.72
C LYS A 107 14.95 11.61 -1.55
N LEU A 108 15.44 10.96 -2.60
CA LEU A 108 16.41 11.57 -3.52
C LEU A 108 15.76 12.67 -4.36
N VAL A 109 14.48 12.52 -4.75
CA VAL A 109 13.76 13.53 -5.54
C VAL A 109 13.35 14.76 -4.71
N ASP A 110 13.02 14.58 -3.43
CA ASP A 110 12.58 15.66 -2.53
C ASP A 110 13.76 16.50 -1.97
N GLY A 111 15.00 16.05 -2.20
CA GLY A 111 16.25 16.70 -1.80
C GLY A 111 16.96 17.49 -2.91
N LEU A 112 16.32 17.65 -4.08
CA LEU A 112 16.78 18.41 -5.26
C LEU A 112 15.90 19.65 -5.46
#